data_AF-A0A8K0CP33-F1
#
_entry.id   AF-A0A8K0CP33-F1
#
_cell.length_a   1.000
_cell.length_b   1.000
_cell.length_c   1.000
_cell.angle_alpha   90.00
_cell.angle_beta   90.00
_cell.angle_gamma   90.00
#
_symmetry.space_group_name_H-M   'P 1'
#
loop_
_entity.id
_entity.type
_entity.pdbx_description
1 polymer ?
#
loop_
_entity_poly.entity_id
_entity_poly.type
_entity_poly.pdbx_seq_one_letter_code
_entity_poly.pdbx_strand_id
1 'polypeptide(L)'
;MKDGTRKDVPCPAMLQFYNANMGGVDLTDQIVGLYDFDQKFGKWWKKEFYKLLMIAVAKTLVFYNDLHRTKTPLLPFLIQVAEKLVSLTRSKAAVKRRSATSLERPPKVKKRKTMFNIGDHLPIQGKTRRRCFKCSTQFRK
;
A
#
# COMPACT_ATOMS: atom_id res chain seq x y z
N MET A 1 -31.23 8.62 31.78
CA MET A 1 -30.86 7.47 30.92
C MET A 1 -31.73 7.54 29.67
N LYS A 2 -31.21 7.24 28.48
CA LYS A 2 -32.05 7.18 27.26
C LYS A 2 -32.58 5.75 27.14
N ASP A 3 -33.90 5.59 27.06
CA ASP A 3 -34.59 4.29 27.15
C ASP A 3 -34.44 3.38 25.91
N GLY A 4 -33.62 3.78 24.92
CA GLY A 4 -33.29 2.96 23.75
C GLY A 4 -34.47 2.62 22.82
N THR A 5 -35.67 3.11 23.12
CA THR A 5 -36.89 2.85 22.37
C THR A 5 -36.81 3.47 20.97
N ARG A 6 -36.94 2.63 19.95
CA ARG A 6 -37.01 3.06 18.55
C ARG A 6 -38.46 3.32 18.17
N LYS A 7 -38.73 4.46 17.53
CA LYS A 7 -40.04 4.77 16.94
C LYS A 7 -39.86 4.86 15.44
N ASP A 8 -40.74 4.20 14.69
CA ASP A 8 -40.77 4.34 13.25
C ASP A 8 -41.39 5.69 12.88
N VAL A 9 -40.61 6.51 12.18
CA VAL A 9 -41.02 7.84 11.71
C VAL A 9 -41.05 7.77 10.17
N PRO A 10 -42.15 8.20 9.53
CA PRO A 10 -42.21 8.21 8.07
C PRO A 10 -41.11 9.10 7.50
N CYS A 11 -40.30 8.55 6.59
CA CYS A 11 -39.20 9.29 5.96
C CYS A 11 -39.77 10.23 4.87
N PRO A 12 -39.56 11.55 4.95
CA PRO A 12 -39.94 12.51 3.92
C PRO A 12 -39.46 12.10 2.52
N ALA A 13 -40.31 12.28 1.50
CA ALA A 13 -39.99 11.91 0.11
C ALA A 13 -38.70 12.58 -0.41
N MET A 14 -38.44 13.82 -0.01
CA MET A 14 -37.20 14.54 -0.34
C MET A 14 -35.94 13.80 0.18
N LEU A 15 -35.99 13.27 1.41
CA LEU A 15 -34.87 12.53 2.00
C LEU A 15 -34.68 11.17 1.33
N GLN A 16 -35.77 10.52 0.91
CA GLN A 16 -35.70 9.28 0.14
C GLN A 16 -35.04 9.52 -1.23
N PHE A 17 -35.45 10.57 -1.95
CA PHE A 17 -34.84 10.95 -3.23
C PHE A 17 -33.35 11.29 -3.08
N TYR A 18 -33.01 12.06 -2.05
CA TYR A 18 -31.63 12.37 -1.71
C TYR A 18 -30.81 11.11 -1.48
N ASN A 19 -31.24 10.20 -0.59
CA ASN A 19 -30.51 8.97 -0.29
C ASN A 19 -30.42 8.01 -1.48
N ALA A 20 -31.41 7.99 -2.36
CA ALA A 20 -31.39 7.18 -3.57
C ALA A 20 -30.36 7.69 -4.60
N ASN A 21 -30.12 9.00 -4.64
CA ASN A 21 -29.22 9.64 -5.61
C ASN A 21 -27.86 10.04 -5.02
N MET A 22 -27.72 10.02 -3.69
CA MET A 22 -26.47 10.16 -2.95
C MET A 22 -25.63 8.90 -3.08
N GLY A 23 -24.81 8.84 -4.13
CA GLY A 23 -23.96 7.66 -4.36
C GLY A 23 -22.65 7.93 -5.06
N GLY A 24 -22.43 9.14 -5.59
CA GLY A 24 -21.24 9.43 -6.37
C GLY A 24 -19.98 9.59 -5.51
N VAL A 25 -20.04 10.52 -4.56
CA VAL A 25 -18.90 10.93 -3.72
C VAL A 25 -18.87 10.12 -2.43
N ASP A 26 -19.99 10.08 -1.68
CA ASP A 26 -20.05 9.43 -0.37
C ASP A 26 -19.73 7.94 -0.41
N LEU A 27 -20.18 7.23 -1.45
CA LEU A 27 -19.86 5.81 -1.61
C LEU A 27 -18.36 5.59 -1.78
N THR A 28 -17.70 6.49 -2.51
CA THR A 28 -16.26 6.40 -2.74
C THR A 28 -15.51 6.75 -1.46
N ASP A 29 -15.96 7.79 -0.75
CA ASP A 29 -15.38 8.19 0.53
C ASP A 29 -15.53 7.09 1.58
N GLN A 30 -16.66 6.39 1.61
CA GLN A 30 -16.87 5.21 2.45
C GLN A 30 -15.88 4.09 2.09
N ILE A 31 -15.76 3.74 0.80
CA ILE A 31 -14.86 2.66 0.35
C ILE A 31 -13.39 3.01 0.64
N VAL A 32 -12.99 4.26 0.40
CA VAL A 32 -11.62 4.75 0.67
C VAL A 32 -11.36 4.78 2.18
N GLY A 33 -12.34 5.19 2.98
CA GLY A 33 -12.25 5.24 4.43
C GLY A 33 -12.05 3.86 5.11
N LEU A 34 -12.44 2.76 4.45
CA LEU A 34 -12.19 1.41 4.96
C LEU A 34 -10.69 1.07 5.06
N TYR A 35 -9.86 1.69 4.23
CA TYR A 35 -8.41 1.49 4.18
C TYR A 35 -7.67 2.84 4.19
N ASP A 36 -7.98 3.68 5.17
CA ASP A 36 -7.25 4.94 5.33
C ASP A 36 -5.78 4.67 5.70
N PHE A 37 -4.89 5.52 5.19
CA PHE A 37 -3.46 5.43 5.45
C PHE A 37 -3.10 6.24 6.69
N ASP A 38 -3.18 5.60 7.86
CA ASP A 38 -2.67 6.15 9.12
C ASP A 38 -1.14 6.18 9.21
N GLN A 39 -0.45 5.80 8.12
CA GLN A 39 0.99 5.77 8.11
C GLN A 39 1.58 7.18 8.11
N LYS A 40 2.49 7.45 9.06
CA LYS A 40 3.27 8.68 9.10
C LYS A 40 4.20 8.75 7.89
N PHE A 41 3.83 9.56 6.91
CA PHE A 41 4.70 9.88 5.79
C PHE A 41 5.60 11.07 6.14
N GLY A 42 6.92 10.93 5.95
CA GLY A 42 7.87 12.05 6.13
C GLY A 42 7.75 13.17 5.09
N LYS A 43 6.88 13.02 4.08
CA LYS A 43 6.56 14.05 3.09
C LYS A 43 5.05 14.02 2.83
N TRP A 44 4.37 15.16 2.95
CA TRP A 44 2.92 15.28 2.88
C TRP A 44 2.33 14.78 1.55
N TRP A 45 3.00 15.06 0.42
CA TRP A 45 2.52 14.68 -0.92
C TRP A 45 2.37 13.18 -1.13
N LYS A 46 3.08 12.35 -0.34
CA LYS A 46 2.93 10.90 -0.41
C LYS A 46 1.55 10.47 0.05
N LYS A 47 1.06 11.09 1.13
CA LYS A 47 -0.30 10.84 1.65
C LYS A 47 -1.33 11.14 0.56
N GLU A 48 -1.19 12.29 -0.10
CA GLU A 48 -2.08 12.70 -1.18
C GLU A 48 -2.04 11.73 -2.36
N PHE A 49 -0.84 11.32 -2.78
CA PHE A 49 -0.68 10.34 -3.85
C PHE A 49 -1.39 9.00 -3.55
N TYR A 50 -1.20 8.46 -2.35
CA TYR A 50 -1.84 7.19 -1.98
C TYR A 50 -3.36 7.32 -1.85
N LYS A 51 -3.87 8.47 -1.41
CA LYS A 51 -5.30 8.76 -1.40
C LYS A 51 -5.89 8.75 -2.81
N LEU A 52 -5.24 9.42 -3.76
CA LEU A 52 -5.64 9.39 -5.17
C LEU A 52 -5.61 7.98 -5.75
N LEU A 53 -4.59 7.19 -5.40
CA LEU A 53 -4.50 5.79 -5.82
C LEU A 53 -5.69 4.96 -5.28
N MET A 54 -6.05 5.13 -4.00
CA MET A 54 -7.20 4.43 -3.42
C MET A 54 -8.53 4.87 -4.01
N ILE A 55 -8.70 6.15 -4.33
CA ILE A 55 -9.89 6.64 -5.05
C ILE A 55 -10.00 5.95 -6.42
N ALA A 56 -8.90 5.84 -7.16
CA ALA A 56 -8.88 5.14 -8.44
C ALA A 56 -9.28 3.66 -8.28
N VAL A 57 -8.72 2.96 -7.29
CA VAL A 57 -9.08 1.57 -6.97
C VAL A 57 -10.57 1.47 -6.64
N ALA A 58 -11.09 2.32 -5.75
CA ALA A 58 -12.48 2.31 -5.34
C ALA A 58 -13.43 2.47 -6.54
N LYS A 59 -13.11 3.37 -7.47
CA LYS A 59 -13.88 3.56 -8.71
C LYS A 59 -13.80 2.32 -9.62
N THR A 60 -12.62 1.73 -9.78
CA THR A 60 -12.49 0.50 -10.58
C THR A 60 -13.21 -0.70 -9.96
N LEU A 61 -13.31 -0.77 -8.63
CA LEU A 61 -14.07 -1.81 -7.93
C LEU A 61 -15.57 -1.69 -8.25
N VAL A 62 -16.11 -0.48 -8.26
CA VAL A 62 -17.51 -0.23 -8.63
C VAL A 62 -17.75 -0.68 -10.08
N PHE A 63 -16.89 -0.28 -11.02
CA PHE A 63 -17.01 -0.73 -12.41
C PHE A 63 -16.85 -2.24 -12.57
N TYR A 64 -15.90 -2.85 -11.85
CA TYR A 64 -15.69 -4.30 -11.88
C TYR A 64 -16.95 -5.04 -11.40
N ASN A 65 -17.53 -4.59 -10.29
CA ASN A 65 -18.76 -5.18 -9.75
C ASN A 65 -19.96 -5.00 -10.69
N ASP A 66 -20.08 -3.86 -11.35
CA ASP A 66 -21.15 -3.62 -12.32
C ASP A 66 -20.99 -4.49 -13.58
N LEU A 67 -19.78 -4.55 -14.14
CA LEU A 67 -19.47 -5.35 -15.34
C LEU A 67 -19.65 -6.85 -15.10
N HIS A 68 -19.17 -7.35 -13.97
CA HIS A 68 -19.22 -8.78 -13.65
C HIS A 68 -20.50 -9.19 -12.92
N ARG A 69 -21.39 -8.25 -12.60
CA ARG A 69 -22.60 -8.47 -11.78
C ARG A 69 -22.29 -9.17 -10.44
N THR A 70 -21.13 -8.86 -9.86
CA THR A 70 -20.65 -9.43 -8.60
C THR A 70 -20.62 -8.39 -7.50
N LYS A 71 -20.63 -8.84 -6.25
CA LYS A 71 -20.36 -8.00 -5.08
C LYS A 71 -19.03 -8.40 -4.44
N THR A 72 -17.93 -8.08 -5.11
CA THR A 72 -16.61 -8.38 -4.57
C THR A 72 -16.26 -7.41 -3.45
N PRO A 73 -15.77 -7.90 -2.29
CA PRO A 73 -15.27 -7.03 -1.25
C PRO A 73 -13.95 -6.39 -1.67
N LEU A 74 -13.63 -5.23 -1.08
CA LEU A 74 -12.47 -4.43 -1.44
C LEU A 74 -11.13 -5.16 -1.24
N LEU A 75 -10.96 -5.92 -0.15
CA LEU A 75 -9.70 -6.60 0.15
C LEU A 75 -9.25 -7.62 -0.90
N PRO A 76 -10.07 -8.63 -1.29
CA PRO A 76 -9.66 -9.58 -2.31
C PRO A 76 -9.49 -8.93 -3.69
N PHE A 77 -10.22 -7.85 -3.98
CA PHE A 77 -9.98 -7.06 -5.19
C PHE A 77 -8.61 -6.38 -5.15
N LEU A 78 -8.25 -5.74 -4.04
CA LEU A 78 -6.94 -5.12 -3.82
C LEU A 78 -5.78 -6.11 -3.97
N ILE A 79 -5.91 -7.32 -3.41
CA ILE A 79 -4.91 -8.37 -3.52
C ILE A 79 -4.69 -8.73 -5.00
N GLN A 80 -5.78 -8.96 -5.75
CA GLN A 80 -5.69 -9.27 -7.18
C GLN A 80 -5.03 -8.15 -7.98
N VAL A 81 -5.40 -6.89 -7.72
CA VAL A 81 -4.79 -5.72 -8.36
C VAL A 81 -3.29 -5.68 -8.06
N ALA A 82 -2.89 -5.87 -6.80
CA ALA A 82 -1.50 -5.87 -6.39
C ALA A 82 -0.70 -6.99 -7.07
N GLU A 83 -1.22 -8.22 -7.11
CA GLU A 83 -0.59 -9.35 -7.78
C GLU A 83 -0.39 -9.11 -9.28
N LYS A 84 -1.40 -8.55 -9.96
CA LYS A 84 -1.30 -8.20 -11.39
C LYS A 84 -0.28 -7.08 -11.63
N LEU A 85 -0.24 -6.05 -10.79
CA LEU A 85 0.76 -4.99 -10.92
C LEU A 85 2.19 -5.51 -10.66
N VAL A 86 2.38 -6.38 -9.65
CA VAL A 86 3.68 -6.98 -9.34
C VAL A 86 4.15 -7.93 -10.45
N SER A 87 3.26 -8.74 -11.02
CA SER A 87 3.60 -9.64 -12.12
C SER A 87 3.91 -8.88 -13.43
N LEU A 88 3.15 -7.82 -13.74
CA LEU A 88 3.40 -6.94 -14.89
C LEU A 88 4.73 -6.18 -14.74
N THR A 89 5.04 -5.70 -13.54
CA THR A 89 6.33 -5.04 -13.30
C THR A 89 7.49 -6.01 -13.43
N ARG A 90 7.38 -7.25 -12.93
CA ARG A 90 8.44 -8.27 -13.09
C ARG A 90 8.69 -8.66 -14.54
N SER A 91 7.64 -8.84 -15.32
CA SER A 91 7.75 -9.18 -16.76
C SER A 91 8.33 -8.04 -17.59
N LYS A 92 7.92 -6.78 -17.33
CA LYS A 92 8.50 -5.59 -17.98
C LYS A 92 9.88 -5.21 -17.44
N ALA A 93 10.19 -5.59 -16.20
CA ALA A 93 11.50 -5.43 -15.58
C ALA A 93 12.49 -6.53 -15.98
N ALA A 94 12.27 -7.20 -17.11
CA ALA A 94 13.35 -7.65 -18.01
C ALA A 94 14.16 -6.42 -18.52
N VAL A 95 14.58 -5.56 -17.59
CA VAL A 95 15.69 -4.66 -17.75
C VAL A 95 16.83 -5.56 -18.16
N LYS A 96 17.25 -5.43 -19.42
CA LYS A 96 18.54 -5.86 -19.90
C LYS A 96 19.54 -5.44 -18.82
N ARG A 97 19.93 -6.36 -17.94
CA ARG A 97 21.07 -6.12 -17.05
C ARG A 97 22.14 -5.72 -18.05
N ARG A 98 22.59 -4.46 -18.03
CA ARG A 98 23.74 -4.08 -18.85
C ARG A 98 24.82 -5.05 -18.41
N SER A 99 25.07 -6.09 -19.22
CA SER A 99 26.24 -6.91 -19.06
C SER A 99 27.37 -5.90 -19.13
N ALA A 100 28.10 -5.76 -18.04
CA ALA A 100 29.29 -4.94 -18.03
C ALA A 100 30.36 -5.67 -18.84
N THR A 101 30.16 -5.72 -20.16
CA THR A 101 31.19 -6.05 -21.14
C THR A 101 31.89 -4.73 -21.49
N SER A 102 32.48 -4.11 -20.48
CA SER A 102 33.68 -3.30 -20.71
C SER A 102 34.71 -3.87 -19.74
N LEU A 103 35.51 -4.79 -20.28
CA LEU A 103 36.82 -5.08 -19.73
C LEU A 103 37.51 -3.72 -19.50
N GLU A 104 38.23 -3.57 -18.39
CA GLU A 104 39.00 -2.37 -17.97
C GLU A 104 38.37 -1.35 -17.01
N ARG A 105 37.37 -1.70 -16.19
CA ARG A 105 37.14 -0.90 -14.96
C ARG A 105 36.81 -1.76 -13.75
N PRO A 106 37.59 -1.69 -12.65
CA PRO A 106 37.26 -2.43 -11.45
C PRO A 106 35.88 -1.97 -10.95
N PRO A 107 34.98 -2.91 -10.62
CA PRO A 107 33.61 -2.57 -10.26
C PRO A 107 33.63 -1.79 -8.94
N LYS A 108 33.24 -0.51 -8.98
CA LYS A 108 32.84 0.20 -7.77
C LYS A 108 31.54 -0.43 -7.26
N VAL A 109 31.68 -1.48 -6.45
CA VAL A 109 30.56 -2.17 -5.80
C VAL A 109 29.84 -1.20 -4.87
N LYS A 110 28.84 -0.47 -5.38
CA LYS A 110 27.84 0.17 -4.52
C LYS A 110 26.95 -0.94 -3.98
N LYS A 111 27.36 -1.57 -2.86
CA LYS A 111 26.60 -2.59 -2.13
C LYS A 111 25.27 -1.99 -1.68
N ARG A 112 24.24 -2.10 -2.53
CA ARG A 112 22.86 -1.80 -2.15
C ARG A 112 22.43 -2.84 -1.13
N LYS A 113 21.93 -2.37 0.02
CA LYS A 113 21.37 -3.20 1.07
C LYS A 113 20.05 -3.80 0.58
N THR A 114 20.11 -4.94 -0.09
CA THR A 114 18.96 -5.83 -0.17
C THR A 114 18.81 -6.49 1.20
N MET A 115 17.71 -6.21 1.91
CA MET A 115 17.35 -6.84 3.20
C MET A 115 16.95 -8.32 3.00
N PHE A 116 17.75 -9.09 2.25
CA PHE A 116 17.44 -10.50 1.96
C PHE A 116 18.11 -11.48 2.92
N ASN A 117 18.96 -11.00 3.84
CA ASN A 117 19.61 -11.83 4.87
C ASN A 117 19.45 -11.17 6.24
N ILE A 118 18.27 -11.29 6.85
CA ILE A 118 18.09 -11.10 8.29
C ILE A 118 18.29 -12.48 8.90
N GLY A 119 19.51 -12.81 9.35
CA GLY A 119 19.79 -14.16 9.86
C GLY A 119 21.03 -14.33 10.72
N ASP A 120 22.06 -13.48 10.60
CA ASP A 120 23.36 -13.89 11.16
C ASP A 120 23.56 -13.62 12.66
N HIS A 121 22.84 -12.67 13.28
CA HIS A 121 22.74 -12.55 14.76
C HIS A 121 21.72 -11.48 15.15
N LEU A 122 21.16 -11.61 16.35
CA LEU A 122 20.38 -10.56 17.01
C LEU A 122 21.30 -9.52 17.67
N PRO A 123 20.86 -8.25 17.85
CA PRO A 123 21.68 -7.22 18.46
C PRO A 123 21.98 -7.55 19.93
N ILE A 124 23.25 -7.79 20.26
CA ILE A 124 23.69 -7.99 21.64
C ILE A 124 23.88 -6.62 22.31
N GLN A 125 23.34 -6.44 23.52
CA GLN A 125 23.47 -5.20 24.28
C GLN A 125 24.86 -5.12 24.94
N GLY A 126 25.76 -4.32 24.35
CA GLY A 126 27.04 -3.96 24.97
C GLY A 126 26.98 -2.62 25.71
N LYS A 127 27.98 -2.34 26.57
CA LYS A 127 28.14 -1.06 27.27
C LYS A 127 28.22 0.15 26.34
N THR A 128 28.54 -0.05 25.06
CA THR A 128 28.40 0.94 24.00
C THR A 128 27.44 0.44 22.93
N ARG A 129 26.59 1.33 22.41
CA ARG A 129 25.54 1.03 21.43
C ARG A 129 26.12 0.67 20.05
N ARG A 130 26.67 -0.54 19.86
CA ARG A 130 26.67 -1.37 18.62
C ARG A 130 27.55 -2.62 18.79
N ARG A 131 27.39 -3.72 18.01
CA ARG A 131 28.04 -3.80 16.68
C ARG A 131 27.71 -5.05 15.78
N CYS A 132 27.15 -4.83 14.56
CA CYS A 132 26.75 -5.81 13.50
C CYS A 132 27.61 -5.76 12.20
N PHE A 133 27.74 -6.84 11.37
CA PHE A 133 28.53 -7.06 10.09
C PHE A 133 29.65 -6.07 9.71
N LYS A 134 29.38 -4.77 9.68
CA LYS A 134 30.38 -3.68 9.67
C LYS A 134 31.36 -3.70 10.83
N CYS A 135 30.98 -4.31 11.91
CA CYS A 135 31.65 -4.10 13.16
C CYS A 135 32.81 -5.03 13.42
N SER A 136 32.86 -6.15 12.69
CA SER A 136 34.01 -7.04 12.58
C SER A 136 35.08 -6.51 11.63
N THR A 137 34.76 -5.55 10.74
CA THR A 137 35.79 -4.98 9.84
C THR A 137 36.65 -3.89 10.47
N GLN A 138 36.37 -3.48 11.72
CA GLN A 138 37.02 -2.34 12.39
C GLN A 138 38.04 -2.70 13.48
N PHE A 139 38.21 -3.98 13.84
CA PHE A 139 39.31 -4.40 14.72
C PHE A 139 40.53 -4.91 13.94
N ARG A 140 40.76 -4.34 12.74
CA ARG A 140 42.04 -4.45 12.04
C ARG A 140 42.91 -3.24 12.37
N LYS A 141 43.48 -3.28 13.58
CA LYS A 141 44.80 -2.83 14.02
C LYS A 141 44.80 -2.81 15.54
#